data_AF-A0A956BNA9-F1
#
_entry.id   AF-A0A956BNA9-F1
#
_cell.length_a   1.000
_cell.length_b   1.000
_cell.length_c   1.000
_cell.angle_alpha   90.00
_cell.angle_beta   90.00
_cell.angle_gamma   90.00
#
_symmetry.space_group_name_H-M   'P 1'
#
loop_
_entity.id
_entity.type
_entity.pdbx_description
1 polymer ?
#
loop_
_entity_poly.entity_id
_entity_poly.type
_entity_poly.pdbx_seq_one_letter_code
_entity_poly.pdbx_strand_id
1 'polypeptide(L)'
;MRRLVRRALGDLMPSGGPMPGALDADFDTFWEKFRREAPVPFKAGVYAGAFVYTVTPVITVGVPLPSFALPRRLRDKHADRVVQHDLYLVRQAVFLLKIAGGFAWGADPRVREKLDLPPYAGDPGGWRTK
;
A
#
# COMPACT_ATOMS: atom_id res chain seq x y z
N MET A 1 -0.71 6.54 12.31
CA MET A 1 -0.41 6.42 10.86
C MET A 1 -0.14 4.99 10.39
N ARG A 2 0.82 4.24 10.97
CA ARG A 2 1.11 2.82 10.61
C ARG A 2 -0.15 1.95 10.45
N ARG A 3 -1.09 2.03 11.41
CA ARG A 3 -2.35 1.28 11.37
C ARG A 3 -3.22 1.59 10.15
N LEU A 4 -3.32 2.87 9.76
CA LEU A 4 -4.11 3.29 8.59
C LEU A 4 -3.47 2.78 7.30
N VAL A 5 -2.15 2.92 7.17
CA VAL A 5 -1.40 2.40 6.02
C VAL A 5 -1.55 0.89 5.91
N ARG A 6 -1.35 0.16 7.01
CA ARG A 6 -1.51 -1.30 7.05
C ARG A 6 -2.92 -1.70 6.62
N ARG A 7 -3.95 -1.05 7.17
CA ARG A 7 -5.35 -1.36 6.82
C ARG A 7 -5.65 -1.08 5.35
N ALA A 8 -5.27 0.10 4.86
CA ALA A 8 -5.49 0.49 3.48
C ALA A 8 -4.76 -0.44 2.49
N LEU A 9 -3.50 -0.81 2.78
CA LEU A 9 -2.76 -1.78 1.95
C LEU A 9 -3.36 -3.19 2.01
N GLY A 10 -3.85 -3.62 3.17
CA GLY A 10 -4.53 -4.91 3.29
C GLY A 10 -5.81 -4.99 2.44
N ASP A 11 -6.49 -3.87 2.24
CA ASP A 11 -7.67 -3.81 1.38
C ASP A 11 -7.30 -3.61 -0.11
N LEU A 12 -6.29 -2.79 -0.42
CA LEU A 12 -5.89 -2.44 -1.79
C LEU A 12 -5.01 -3.50 -2.48
N MET A 13 -4.32 -4.31 -1.68
CA MET A 13 -3.40 -5.35 -2.11
C MET A 13 -3.58 -6.63 -1.25
N PRO A 14 -4.79 -7.21 -1.25
CA PRO A 14 -5.07 -8.42 -0.49
C PRO A 14 -4.32 -9.62 -1.10
N SER A 15 -4.19 -10.70 -0.31
CA SER A 15 -3.79 -11.99 -0.86
C SER A 15 -4.86 -12.53 -1.80
N GLY A 16 -4.43 -13.22 -2.86
CA GLY A 16 -5.34 -13.74 -3.88
C GLY A 16 -4.73 -14.93 -4.62
N GLY A 17 -5.45 -16.05 -4.60
CA GLY A 17 -5.01 -17.28 -5.24
C GLY A 17 -3.62 -17.72 -4.73
N PRO A 18 -2.64 -17.97 -5.62
CA PRO A 18 -1.29 -18.35 -5.23
C PRO A 18 -0.39 -17.17 -4.85
N MET A 19 -0.85 -15.92 -4.95
CA MET A 19 -0.04 -14.73 -4.72
C MET A 19 -0.25 -14.17 -3.31
N PRO A 20 0.84 -13.89 -2.57
CA PRO A 20 0.74 -13.24 -1.26
C PRO A 20 0.24 -11.79 -1.42
N GLY A 21 -0.42 -11.27 -0.39
CA GLY A 21 -0.81 -9.86 -0.31
C GLY A 21 0.35 -8.99 0.14
N ALA A 22 0.17 -7.66 0.09
CA ALA A 22 1.23 -6.73 0.51
C ALA A 22 1.58 -6.84 2.00
N LEU A 23 0.63 -7.29 2.85
CA LEU A 23 0.88 -7.47 4.28
C LEU A 23 1.55 -8.79 4.62
N ASP A 24 1.51 -9.77 3.72
CA ASP A 24 2.18 -11.05 3.87
C ASP A 24 3.67 -10.94 3.52
N ALA A 25 4.03 -9.91 2.75
CA ALA A 25 5.35 -9.63 2.20
C ALA A 25 6.27 -8.87 3.17
N ASP A 26 6.58 -9.48 4.33
CA ASP A 26 7.41 -8.92 5.42
C ASP A 26 7.21 -7.39 5.63
N PHE A 27 5.94 -7.00 5.68
CA PHE A 27 5.55 -5.59 5.69
C PHE A 27 6.16 -4.82 6.85
N ASP A 28 6.37 -5.49 7.99
CA ASP A 28 6.85 -4.84 9.20
C ASP A 28 8.33 -4.42 9.06
N THR A 29 9.19 -5.29 8.52
CA THR A 29 10.59 -4.93 8.20
C THR A 29 10.65 -3.83 7.14
N PHE A 30 9.85 -3.95 6.08
CA PHE A 30 9.76 -2.89 5.06
C PHE A 30 9.34 -1.55 5.68
N TRP A 31 8.34 -1.56 6.55
CA TRP A 31 7.80 -0.35 7.16
C TRP A 31 8.82 0.39 8.02
N GLU A 32 9.63 -0.35 8.76
CA GLU A 32 10.73 0.22 9.55
C GLU A 32 11.81 0.83 8.65
N LYS A 33 12.19 0.12 7.58
CA LYS A 33 13.13 0.63 6.57
C LYS A 33 12.60 1.90 5.90
N PHE A 34 11.35 1.88 5.45
CA PHE A 34 10.67 3.01 4.82
C PHE A 34 10.64 4.23 5.74
N ARG A 35 10.26 4.06 7.02
CA ARG A 35 10.22 5.17 7.98
C ARG A 35 11.58 5.78 8.25
N ARG A 36 12.63 4.96 8.26
CA ARG A 36 14.00 5.42 8.51
C ARG A 36 14.60 6.09 7.27
N GLU A 37 14.38 5.55 6.08
CA GLU A 37 15.19 5.85 4.89
C GLU A 37 14.46 6.68 3.83
N ALA A 38 13.13 6.62 3.75
CA ALA A 38 12.42 7.34 2.69
C ALA A 38 12.53 8.87 2.86
N PRO A 39 12.56 9.64 1.76
CA PRO A 39 12.45 11.10 1.81
C PRO A 39 11.14 11.56 2.46
N VAL A 40 11.18 12.71 3.13
CA VAL A 40 9.99 13.30 3.79
C VAL A 40 8.80 13.47 2.84
N PRO A 41 8.96 13.98 1.60
CA PRO A 41 7.83 14.11 0.68
C PRO A 41 7.18 12.76 0.35
N PHE A 42 7.98 11.70 0.24
CA PHE A 42 7.43 10.37 -0.06
C PHE A 42 6.66 9.78 1.13
N LYS A 43 7.17 9.96 2.36
CA LYS A 43 6.43 9.62 3.58
C LYS A 43 5.10 10.36 3.66
N ALA A 44 5.11 11.66 3.39
CA ALA A 44 3.91 12.49 3.37
C ALA A 44 2.90 11.97 2.34
N GLY A 45 3.35 11.62 1.14
CA GLY A 45 2.50 11.03 0.10
C GLY A 45 1.83 9.73 0.52
N VAL A 46 2.57 8.81 1.15
CA VAL A 46 2.01 7.54 1.67
C VAL A 46 0.99 7.78 2.78
N TYR A 47 1.28 8.72 3.69
CA TYR A 47 0.36 9.07 4.77
C TYR A 47 -0.91 9.75 4.24
N ALA A 48 -0.77 10.65 3.27
CA ALA A 48 -1.87 11.29 2.58
C ALA A 48 -2.74 10.26 1.85
N GLY A 49 -2.13 9.30 1.14
CA GLY A 49 -2.84 8.20 0.49
C GLY A 49 -3.67 7.36 1.46
N ALA A 50 -3.10 7.00 2.62
CA ALA A 50 -3.83 6.26 3.65
C ALA A 50 -4.98 7.08 4.27
N PHE A 51 -4.78 8.38 4.48
CA PHE A 51 -5.84 9.27 4.95
C PHE A 51 -6.96 9.42 3.92
N VAL A 52 -6.62 9.70 2.66
CA VAL A 52 -7.56 9.80 1.53
C VAL A 52 -8.37 8.51 1.40
N TYR A 53 -7.71 7.35 1.39
CA TYR A 53 -8.41 6.06 1.39
C TYR A 53 -9.38 5.93 2.58
N THR A 54 -9.00 6.41 3.77
CA THR A 54 -9.85 6.33 4.96
C THR A 54 -11.13 7.16 4.82
N VAL A 55 -11.08 8.35 4.20
CA VAL A 55 -12.19 9.32 4.18
C VAL A 55 -13.01 9.30 2.88
N THR A 56 -12.50 8.70 1.81
CA THR A 56 -13.16 8.64 0.50
C THR A 56 -14.29 7.59 0.32
N PRO A 57 -14.66 6.74 1.30
CA PRO A 57 -15.91 5.96 1.20
C PRO A 57 -17.15 6.78 0.84
N VAL A 58 -17.22 8.04 1.30
CA VAL A 58 -18.36 8.94 1.04
C VAL A 58 -18.53 9.21 -0.46
N ILE A 59 -17.46 9.40 -1.21
CA ILE A 59 -17.51 9.69 -2.66
C ILE A 59 -17.42 8.42 -3.53
N THR A 60 -16.98 7.30 -2.98
CA THR A 60 -16.80 6.04 -3.75
C THR A 60 -17.96 5.07 -3.59
N VAL A 61 -18.47 4.88 -2.36
CA VAL A 61 -19.56 3.95 -2.04
C VAL A 61 -20.77 4.64 -1.40
N GLY A 62 -20.74 5.96 -1.21
CA GLY A 62 -21.86 6.75 -0.72
C GLY A 62 -22.11 6.63 0.79
N VAL A 63 -21.15 6.07 1.54
CA VAL A 63 -21.31 5.81 2.98
C VAL A 63 -20.40 6.75 3.78
N PRO A 64 -20.93 7.56 4.71
CA PRO A 64 -20.16 8.51 5.51
C PRO A 64 -19.45 7.83 6.69
N LEU A 65 -18.90 6.65 6.48
CA LEU A 65 -18.10 5.91 7.47
C LEU A 65 -16.66 5.81 6.99
N PRO A 66 -15.67 5.84 7.90
CA PRO A 66 -14.29 5.61 7.51
C PRO A 66 -14.11 4.19 6.97
N SER A 67 -13.15 3.99 6.06
CA SER A 67 -13.01 2.72 5.31
C SER A 67 -12.83 1.49 6.22
N PHE A 68 -12.20 1.67 7.38
CA PHE A 68 -12.01 0.59 8.36
C PHE A 68 -13.29 0.14 9.06
N ALA A 69 -14.33 0.98 9.10
CA ALA A 69 -15.64 0.70 9.69
C ALA A 69 -16.65 0.13 8.66
N LEU A 70 -16.27 0.06 7.39
CA LEU A 70 -17.13 -0.52 6.36
C LEU A 70 -17.23 -2.05 6.50
N PRO A 71 -18.42 -2.63 6.25
CA PRO A 71 -18.58 -4.06 5.99
C PRO A 71 -17.68 -4.51 4.85
N ARG A 72 -17.19 -5.77 4.90
CA ARG A 72 -16.23 -6.33 3.94
C ARG A 72 -16.62 -6.07 2.47
N ARG A 73 -17.86 -6.38 2.10
CA ARG A 73 -18.38 -6.17 0.74
C ARG A 73 -18.27 -4.71 0.26
N LEU A 74 -18.54 -3.74 1.13
CA LEU A 74 -18.44 -2.32 0.79
C LEU A 74 -16.99 -1.86 0.76
N ARG A 75 -16.14 -2.43 1.61
CA ARG A 75 -14.71 -2.15 1.63
C ARG A 75 -14.01 -2.64 0.36
N ASP A 76 -14.34 -3.84 -0.11
CA ASP A 76 -13.82 -4.39 -1.37
C ASP A 76 -14.25 -3.53 -2.56
N LYS A 77 -15.53 -3.12 -2.59
CA LYS A 77 -16.07 -2.21 -3.61
C LYS A 77 -15.44 -0.82 -3.56
N HIS A 78 -15.13 -0.32 -2.35
CA HIS A 78 -14.43 0.94 -2.17
C HIS A 78 -12.99 0.85 -2.69
N ALA A 79 -12.27 -0.23 -2.37
CA ALA A 79 -10.90 -0.46 -2.82
C ALA A 79 -10.78 -0.52 -4.35
N ASP A 80 -11.77 -1.11 -5.03
CA ASP A 80 -11.83 -1.12 -6.49
C ASP A 80 -12.09 0.28 -7.06
N ARG A 81 -13.15 0.96 -6.58
CA ARG A 81 -13.57 2.27 -7.09
C ARG A 81 -12.58 3.39 -6.84
N VAL A 82 -11.92 3.41 -5.70
CA VAL A 82 -11.03 4.53 -5.31
C VAL A 82 -9.81 4.62 -6.24
N VAL A 83 -9.36 3.49 -6.80
CA VAL A 83 -8.23 3.44 -7.75
C VAL A 83 -8.66 3.91 -9.14
N GLN A 84 -9.95 3.82 -9.47
CA GLN A 84 -10.52 4.24 -10.75
C GLN A 84 -11.22 5.61 -10.67
N HIS A 85 -11.17 6.28 -9.52
CA HIS A 85 -11.92 7.51 -9.28
C HIS A 85 -11.50 8.65 -10.24
N ASP A 86 -12.46 9.42 -10.73
CA ASP A 86 -12.22 10.49 -11.74
C ASP A 86 -11.32 11.60 -11.22
N LEU A 87 -11.48 11.97 -9.94
CA LEU A 87 -10.63 12.96 -9.27
C LEU A 87 -9.17 12.47 -9.20
N TYR A 88 -8.32 13.09 -10.02
CA TYR A 88 -6.90 12.77 -10.12
C TYR A 88 -6.20 12.77 -8.76
N LEU A 89 -6.49 13.74 -7.89
CA LEU A 89 -5.86 13.83 -6.56
C LEU A 89 -6.16 12.60 -5.68
N VAL A 90 -7.38 12.07 -5.76
CA VAL A 90 -7.77 10.85 -5.02
C VAL A 90 -6.98 9.66 -5.56
N ARG A 91 -7.01 9.47 -6.88
CA ARG A 91 -6.31 8.38 -7.55
C ARG A 91 -4.80 8.42 -7.31
N GLN A 92 -4.19 9.60 -7.44
CA GLN A 92 -2.76 9.82 -7.25
C GLN A 92 -2.34 9.59 -5.79
N ALA A 93 -3.13 10.05 -4.81
CA ALA A 93 -2.83 9.80 -3.41
C ALA A 93 -2.86 8.30 -3.08
N VAL A 94 -3.87 7.58 -3.56
CA VAL A 94 -3.96 6.12 -3.37
C VAL A 94 -2.86 5.39 -4.13
N PHE A 95 -2.47 5.86 -5.31
CA PHE A 95 -1.36 5.31 -6.08
C PHE A 95 -0.02 5.38 -5.32
N LEU A 96 0.30 6.51 -4.67
CA LEU A 96 1.51 6.64 -3.85
C LEU A 96 1.54 5.63 -2.70
N LEU A 97 0.39 5.39 -2.07
CA LEU A 97 0.26 4.34 -1.07
C LEU A 97 0.51 2.95 -1.67
N LYS A 98 -0.09 2.63 -2.84
CA LYS A 98 0.12 1.35 -3.54
C LYS A 98 1.56 1.17 -3.99
N ILE A 99 2.28 2.23 -4.39
CA ILE A 99 3.71 2.14 -4.72
C ILE A 99 4.50 1.63 -3.50
N ALA A 100 4.28 2.19 -2.32
CA ALA A 100 4.97 1.74 -1.12
C ALA A 100 4.67 0.28 -0.79
N GLY A 101 3.40 -0.14 -0.89
CA GLY A 101 3.02 -1.56 -0.76
C GLY A 101 3.65 -2.45 -1.85
N GLY A 102 3.74 -1.94 -3.08
CA GLY A 102 4.35 -2.60 -4.23
C GLY A 102 5.84 -2.84 -4.06
N PHE A 103 6.57 -1.95 -3.38
CA PHE A 103 7.99 -2.17 -3.06
C PHE A 103 8.19 -3.32 -2.07
N ALA A 104 7.35 -3.40 -1.02
CA ALA A 104 7.37 -4.53 -0.10
C ALA A 104 7.02 -5.84 -0.84
N TRP A 105 5.90 -5.81 -1.56
CA TRP A 105 5.37 -6.96 -2.29
C TRP A 105 6.35 -7.49 -3.36
N GLY A 106 6.92 -6.61 -4.20
CA GLY A 106 7.84 -7.00 -5.26
C GLY A 106 9.23 -7.44 -4.78
N ALA A 107 9.55 -7.17 -3.51
CA ALA A 107 10.76 -7.68 -2.86
C ALA A 107 10.57 -9.06 -2.22
N ASP A 108 9.33 -9.51 -2.01
CA ASP A 108 9.04 -10.81 -1.41
C ASP A 108 9.53 -11.96 -2.30
N PRO A 109 10.35 -12.89 -1.78
CA PRO A 109 10.89 -14.00 -2.57
C PRO A 109 9.81 -14.87 -3.23
N ARG A 110 8.66 -15.09 -2.58
CA ARG A 110 7.56 -15.90 -3.13
C ARG A 110 6.91 -15.20 -4.31
N VAL A 111 6.77 -13.87 -4.25
CA VAL A 111 6.28 -13.08 -5.39
C VAL A 111 7.25 -13.18 -6.56
N ARG A 112 8.55 -13.03 -6.30
CA ARG A 112 9.57 -13.07 -7.34
C ARG A 112 9.66 -14.44 -8.00
N GLU A 113 9.64 -15.51 -7.22
CA GLU A 113 9.61 -16.89 -7.70
C GLU A 113 8.38 -17.14 -8.60
N LYS A 114 7.19 -16.70 -8.18
CA LYS A 114 5.96 -16.85 -8.97
C LYS A 114 5.99 -16.07 -10.29
N LEU A 115 6.78 -15.00 -10.37
CA LEU A 115 6.95 -14.19 -11.56
C LEU A 115 8.19 -14.57 -12.38
N ASP A 116 8.89 -15.65 -12.02
CA ASP A 116 10.14 -16.09 -12.64
C ASP A 116 11.22 -14.98 -12.66
N LEU A 117 11.30 -14.21 -11.57
CA LEU A 117 12.25 -13.12 -11.40
C LEU A 117 13.39 -13.55 -10.45
N PRO A 118 14.66 -13.22 -10.78
CA PRO A 118 15.78 -13.53 -9.89
C PRO A 118 15.65 -12.77 -8.57
N PRO A 119 16.13 -13.30 -7.44
CA PRO A 119 16.10 -12.56 -6.16
C PRO A 119 16.90 -11.25 -6.27
N TYR A 120 16.55 -10.26 -5.46
CA TYR A 120 17.35 -9.04 -5.39
C TYR A 120 18.73 -9.34 -4.81
N ALA A 121 19.75 -8.65 -5.33
CA ALA A 121 21.06 -8.63 -4.70
C ALA A 121 20.96 -8.04 -3.29
N GLY A 122 21.83 -8.49 -2.39
CA GLY A 122 21.91 -7.93 -1.04
C GLY A 122 22.16 -6.42 -1.07
N ASP A 123 21.57 -5.69 -0.12
CA ASP A 123 21.79 -4.25 0.02
C ASP A 123 23.27 -3.97 0.28
N PRO A 124 23.98 -3.26 -0.61
CA PRO A 124 25.41 -3.00 -0.46
C PRO A 124 25.72 -2.05 0.71
N GLY A 125 24.72 -1.40 1.32
CA GLY A 125 24.87 -0.55 2.51
C GLY A 125 25.63 0.76 2.31
N GLY A 126 26.29 0.94 1.16
CA GLY A 126 27.19 2.05 0.87
C GLY A 126 26.55 3.43 0.69
N TRP A 127 25.21 3.53 0.72
CA TRP A 127 24.54 4.83 0.61
C TRP A 127 24.64 5.67 1.90
N ARG A 128 24.88 5.04 3.06
CA ARG A 128 24.97 5.72 4.37
C ARG A 128 26.35 6.27 4.70
N THR A 129 27.36 5.87 3.94
CA THR A 129 28.77 6.21 4.17
C THR A 129 29.26 7.34 3.26
N LYS A 130 28.37 7.98 2.49
CA LYS A 130 28.66 9.16 1.68
C LYS A 130 28.12 10.42 2.31
#